data_AF-A0A7J4EBS0-F1
#
_entry.id   AF-A0A7J4EBS0-F1
#
_cell.length_a   1.000
_cell.length_b   1.000
_cell.length_c   1.000
_cell.angle_alpha   90.00
_cell.angle_beta   90.00
_cell.angle_gamma   90.00
#
_symmetry.space_group_name_H-M   'P 1'
#
loop_
_entity.id
_entity.type
_entity.pdbx_description
1 polymer ?
#
loop_
_entity_poly.entity_id
_entity_poly.type
_entity_poly.pdbx_seq_one_letter_code
_entity_poly.pdbx_strand_id
1 'polypeptide(L)' 'MKVVVIKDTAIEEIEKICKDLVGLDIKFVLQPVTGDRAQKDIVPGIKELFALSETAGTFLPDVMVIPQVHKILRIP' A
#
# COMPACT_ATOMS: atom_id res chain seq x y z
N MET A 1 8.70 -3.26 -6.62
CA MET A 1 8.05 -4.18 -5.68
C MET A 1 6.63 -3.71 -5.39
N LYS A 2 5.67 -4.64 -5.31
CA LYS A 2 4.27 -4.34 -4.95
C LYS A 2 3.93 -5.01 -3.61
N VAL A 3 3.39 -4.24 -2.68
CA VAL A 3 2.85 -4.75 -1.41
C VAL A 3 1.35 -4.50 -1.38
N VAL A 4 0.58 -5.53 -1.05
CA VAL A 4 -0.86 -5.40 -0.86
C VAL A 4 -1.11 -5.03 0.60
N VAL A 5 -1.78 -3.91 0.83
CA VAL A 5 -2.10 -3.43 2.18
C VAL A 5 -3.57 -3.62 2.50
N ILE A 6 -3.82 -4.11 3.70
CA ILE A 6 -5.15 -4.28 4.28
C ILE A 6 -5.34 -3.29 5.42
N LYS A 7 -6.58 -3.16 5.90
CA LYS A 7 -6.85 -2.41 7.11
C LYS A 7 -6.04 -2.99 8.29
N ASP A 8 -5.57 -2.10 9.14
CA ASP A 8 -4.73 -2.37 10.30
C ASP A 8 -3.36 -2.96 9.93
N THR A 9 -2.87 -2.70 8.71
CA THR A 9 -1.48 -3.02 8.34
C THR A 9 -0.54 -2.18 9.20
N ALA A 10 0.35 -2.85 9.94
CA ALA A 10 1.25 -2.19 10.87
C ALA A 10 2.28 -1.33 10.12
N ILE A 11 2.51 -0.12 10.61
CA ILE A 11 3.50 0.81 10.03
C ILE A 11 4.90 0.20 10.13
N GLU A 12 5.18 -0.51 11.22
CA GLU A 12 6.46 -1.17 11.50
C GLU A 12 6.78 -2.27 10.48
N GLU A 13 5.76 -2.91 9.89
CA GLU A 13 5.97 -3.88 8.81
C GLU A 13 6.42 -3.18 7.53
N ILE A 14 5.80 -2.05 7.19
CA ILE A 14 6.22 -1.23 6.04
C ILE A 14 7.63 -0.71 6.23
N GLU A 15 7.98 -0.23 7.43
CA GLU A 15 9.34 0.24 7.71
C GLU A 15 10.39 -0.85 7.48
N LYS A 16 10.14 -2.07 7.96
CA LYS A 16 11.07 -3.19 7.79
C LYS A 16 11.26 -3.50 6.31
N ILE A 17 10.16 -3.62 5.56
CA ILE A 17 10.21 -3.85 4.12
C ILE A 17 10.99 -2.72 3.43
N CYS A 18 10.70 -1.46 3.74
CA CYS A 18 11.38 -0.34 3.12
C CYS A 18 12.87 -0.33 3.43
N LYS A 19 13.29 -0.63 4.67
CA LYS A 19 14.70 -0.73 5.08
C LYS A 19 15.45 -1.82 4.31
N ASP A 20 14.82 -2.98 4.10
CA ASP A 20 15.41 -4.08 3.33
C ASP A 20 15.58 -3.74 1.84
N LEU A 21 14.84 -2.75 1.34
CA LEU A 21 14.86 -2.31 -0.06
C LEU A 21 15.74 -1.08 -0.30
N VAL A 22 16.29 -0.46 0.75
CA VAL A 22 17.16 0.72 0.61
C VAL A 22 18.39 0.38 -0.22
N GLY A 23 18.71 1.24 -1.19
CA GLY A 23 19.86 1.07 -2.09
C GLY A 23 19.56 0.20 -3.32
N LEU A 24 18.36 -0.37 -3.42
CA LEU A 24 17.88 -1.01 -4.64
C LEU A 24 17.13 0.03 -5.50
N ASP A 25 17.45 0.09 -6.79
CA ASP A 25 16.73 0.92 -7.75
C ASP A 25 15.40 0.27 -8.15
N ILE A 26 14.41 0.35 -7.26
CA ILE A 26 13.09 -0.24 -7.45
C ILE A 26 11.97 0.73 -7.12
N LYS A 27 10.91 0.68 -7.93
CA LYS A 27 9.65 1.39 -7.65
C LYS A 27 8.86 0.64 -6.59
N PHE A 28 8.39 1.32 -5.55
CA PHE A 28 7.62 0.71 -4.48
C PHE A 28 6.14 1.09 -4.59
N VAL A 29 5.27 0.08 -4.71
CA VAL A 29 3.83 0.28 -4.88
C VAL A 29 3.08 -0.29 -3.68
N LEU A 30 2.37 0.57 -2.97
CA LEU A 30 1.36 0.21 -1.98
C LEU A 30 0.01 0.05 -2.70
N GLN A 31 -0.52 -1.16 -2.70
CA GLN A 31 -1.78 -1.48 -3.36
C GLN A 31 -2.84 -1.82 -2.30
N PRO A 32 -3.77 -0.92 -1.96
CA PRO A 32 -4.86 -1.25 -1.08
C PRO A 32 -5.68 -2.41 -1.65
N VAL A 33 -6.10 -3.33 -0.79
CA VAL A 33 -7.21 -4.21 -1.14
C VAL A 33 -8.43 -3.35 -1.44
N THR A 34 -9.04 -3.61 -2.59
CA THR A 34 -10.36 -3.06 -2.94
C THR A 34 -11.36 -4.19 -2.85
N GLY A 35 -12.50 -3.92 -2.24
CA GLY A 35 -13.56 -4.88 -1.97
C GLY A 35 -14.94 -4.25 -2.12
N ASP A 36 -15.95 -5.09 -2.34
CA ASP A 36 -17.35 -4.69 -2.32
C ASP A 36 -17.79 -4.25 -0.91
N ARG A 37 -19.01 -3.71 -0.76
CA ARG A 37 -19.56 -3.24 0.53
C ARG A 37 -19.41 -4.25 1.69
N ALA A 38 -19.35 -5.55 1.40
CA ALA A 38 -19.17 -6.62 2.37
C ALA A 38 -17.74 -6.77 2.92
N GLN A 39 -16.74 -6.14 2.31
CA GLN A 39 -15.32 -6.22 2.67
C GLN A 39 -14.79 -4.92 3.28
N LYS A 40 -15.68 -4.00 3.69
CA LYS A 40 -15.29 -2.71 4.30
C LYS A 40 -14.35 -2.87 5.51
N ASP A 41 -14.46 -3.99 6.23
CA ASP A 41 -13.67 -4.24 7.43
C ASP A 41 -12.20 -4.57 7.15
N ILE A 42 -11.84 -4.88 5.90
CA ILE A 42 -10.46 -5.17 5.49
C ILE A 42 -9.87 -4.11 4.56
N VAL A 43 -10.68 -3.16 4.08
CA VAL A 43 -10.22 -2.08 3.19
C VAL A 43 -9.61 -0.96 4.04
N PRO A 44 -8.34 -0.60 3.80
CA PRO A 44 -7.68 0.45 4.56
C PRO A 44 -8.32 1.82 4.28
N GLY A 45 -8.36 2.66 5.31
CA GLY A 45 -8.88 4.02 5.19
C GLY A 45 -7.94 4.96 4.45
N ILE A 46 -8.43 6.11 3.99
CA ILE A 46 -7.58 7.12 3.33
C ILE A 46 -6.43 7.57 4.26
N LYS A 47 -6.73 7.87 5.53
CA LYS A 47 -5.71 8.31 6.50
C LYS A 47 -4.61 7.27 6.72
N GLU A 48 -5.00 6.00 6.74
CA GLU A 48 -4.08 4.88 6.89
C GLU A 48 -3.16 4.76 5.67
N LEU A 49 -3.72 4.86 4.45
CA LEU A 49 -2.92 4.84 3.22
C LEU A 49 -1.93 6.00 3.14
N PHE A 50 -2.33 7.19 3.60
CA PHE A 50 -1.41 8.33 3.70
C PHE A 50 -0.29 8.05 4.70
N ALA A 51 -0.60 7.55 5.89
CA ALA A 51 0.42 7.22 6.89
C ALA A 51 1.43 6.18 6.36
N LEU A 52 0.94 5.10 5.73
CA LEU A 52 1.80 4.07 5.15
C LEU A 52 2.67 4.63 4.01
N SER A 53 2.11 5.51 3.18
CA SER A 53 2.84 6.16 2.09
C SER A 53 3.90 7.13 2.59
N GLU A 54 3.58 7.94 3.61
CA GLU A 54 4.51 8.89 4.22
C GLU A 54 5.67 8.15 4.87
N THR A 55 5.39 7.10 5.66
CA THR A 55 6.42 6.26 6.26
C THR A 55 7.33 5.66 5.20
N ALA A 56 6.77 5.04 4.16
CA ALA A 56 7.56 4.47 3.07
C ALA A 56 8.41 5.52 2.34
N GLY A 57 7.86 6.71 2.11
CA GLY A 57 8.54 7.83 1.45
C GLY A 57 9.73 8.40 2.24
N THR A 58 9.82 8.11 3.55
CA THR A 58 11.01 8.47 4.33
C THR A 58 12.24 7.61 4.02
N PHE A 59 12.03 6.43 3.42
CA PHE A 59 13.09 5.47 3.10
C PHE A 59 13.35 5.34 1.60
N LEU A 60 12.30 5.40 0.79
CA LEU A 60 12.35 5.15 -0.65
C LEU A 60 11.92 6.40 -1.44
N PRO A 61 12.64 6.78 -2.50
CA PRO A 61 12.34 8.02 -3.24
C PRO A 61 11.05 7.93 -4.08
N ASP A 62 10.72 6.73 -4.58
CA ASP A 62 9.60 6.51 -5.50
C ASP A 62 8.56 5.56 -4.90
N VAL A 63 7.66 6.12 -4.09
CA VAL A 63 6.51 5.41 -3.50
C VAL A 63 5.21 5.81 -4.21
N MET A 64 4.44 4.82 -4.64
CA MET A 64 3.13 5.02 -5.25
C MET A 64 2.05 4.27 -4.48
N VAL A 65 0.90 4.90 -4.29
CA VAL A 65 -0.31 4.22 -3.81
C VAL A 65 -1.27 4.04 -4.98
N ILE A 66 -1.54 2.80 -5.40
CA ILE A 66 -2.35 2.51 -6.59
C ILE A 66 -3.51 1.57 -6.24
N PRO A 67 -4.78 1.98 -6.42
CA PRO A 67 -5.92 1.09 -6.19
C PRO A 67 -6.02 -0.02 -7.24
N GLN A 68 -6.74 -1.11 -6.93
CA GLN A 68 -6.98 -2.17 -7.92
C GLN A 68 -8.06 -1.73 -8.93
N VAL A 69 -7.63 -1.07 -10.01
CA VAL A 69 -8.51 -0.44 -11.01
C VAL A 69 -9.49 -1.44 -11.65
N HIS A 70 -9.05 -2.67 -11.95
CA HIS A 70 -9.94 -3.69 -12.54
C HIS A 70 -11.10 -4.06 -11.61
N LYS A 71 -10.90 -4.08 -10.28
CA LYS A 71 -11.98 -4.32 -9.31
C LYS A 71 -12.96 -3.14 -9.22
N ILE A 72 -12.46 -1.92 -9.33
CA ILE A 72 -13.31 -0.71 -9.36
C ILE A 72 -14.15 -0.69 -10.64
N LEU A 73 -13.54 -1.03 -11.78
CA LEU A 73 -14.18 -1.05 -13.09
C LEU A 73 -14.98 -2.34 -13.37
N ARG A 74 -14.95 -3.31 -12.45
CA ARG A 74 -15.59 -4.64 -12.57
C ARG A 74 -15.19 -5.40 -13.83
N ILE A 75 -13.90 -5.32 -14.16
CA ILE A 75 -13.28 -6.05 -15.27
C ILE A 75 -12.59 -7.29 -14.67
N PRO A 76 -12.90 -8.51 -15.15
CA PRO A 76 -12.28 -9.74 -14.67
C PRO A 76 -10.78 -9.81 -14.95
#